data_AF-A0A6M0SMA0-F1
#
_entry.id   AF-A0A6M0SMA0-F1
#
_cell.length_a   1.000
_cell.length_b   1.000
_cell.length_c   1.000
_cell.angle_alpha   90.00
_cell.angle_beta   90.00
_cell.angle_gamma   90.00
#
_symmetry.space_group_name_H-M   'P 1'
#
loop_
_entity.id
_entity.type
_entity.pdbx_description
1 polymer ?
#
loop_
_entity_poly.entity_id
_entity_poly.type
_entity_poly.pdbx_seq_one_letter_code
_entity_poly.pdbx_strand_id
1 'polypeptide(L)'
;MGNGWSFDIRTIHKVNYITIIVICLFMSLTTISMLNFKLNVDDLLPFITIIIVSVIIYFSNVKDIIKATAFSLAIILSNFGYLLFANFNEQTTASDTLFFGAGIICGALYFNKKILVVDAFVLDICILILFLVNPTSILGEYYSYSNMLNFFVILNAIIIIIYYITALGENLIKIVNKKSLKNKVIVDNLDMIMLNINNLMNDLESNMETFSGDSDGDNGSSKNKRESVDQTNIGVQEIVKRISDIKTEIEGSGNTIEEQTLYTKEFNGTINKVRKLT
;
A
#
# COMPACT_ATOMS: atom_id res chain seq x y z
N MET A 1 -14.51 -7.08 11.91
CA MET A 1 -13.69 -7.30 10.70
C MET A 1 -13.60 -5.99 9.93
N GLY A 2 -12.72 -5.08 10.35
CA GLY A 2 -12.44 -3.85 9.61
C GLY A 2 -11.20 -4.09 8.76
N ASN A 3 -11.37 -4.15 7.43
CA ASN A 3 -10.25 -4.19 6.50
C ASN A 3 -9.59 -2.81 6.49
N GLY A 4 -8.71 -2.57 7.45
CA GLY A 4 -7.76 -1.47 7.38
C GLY A 4 -6.86 -1.73 6.17
N TRP A 5 -7.01 -0.92 5.13
CA TRP A 5 -6.13 -0.95 3.96
C TRP A 5 -4.72 -0.55 4.40
N SER A 6 -3.93 -1.50 4.89
CA SER A 6 -2.48 -1.34 4.95
C SER A 6 -1.95 -1.57 3.55
N PHE A 7 -1.26 -0.58 3.00
CA PHE A 7 -0.52 -0.73 1.75
C PHE A 7 0.63 -1.72 1.96
N ASP A 8 0.34 -3.02 1.82
CA ASP A 8 1.29 -4.10 1.98
C ASP A 8 1.97 -4.38 0.63
N ILE A 9 3.28 -4.13 0.59
CA ILE A 9 4.12 -4.31 -0.60
C ILE A 9 4.06 -5.77 -1.08
N ARG A 10 3.82 -6.73 -0.19
CA ARG A 10 3.64 -8.15 -0.55
C ARG A 10 2.38 -8.39 -1.37
N THR A 11 1.29 -7.67 -1.07
CA THR A 11 0.06 -7.73 -1.86
C THR A 11 0.29 -7.15 -3.25
N ILE A 12 1.10 -6.08 -3.36
CA ILE A 12 1.45 -5.47 -4.64
C ILE A 12 2.30 -6.40 -5.48
N HIS A 13 3.26 -7.11 -4.90
CA HIS A 13 4.02 -8.12 -5.63
C HIS A 13 3.12 -9.21 -6.23
N LYS A 14 2.11 -9.66 -5.48
CA LYS A 14 1.13 -10.65 -5.97
C LYS A 14 0.27 -10.08 -7.10
N VAL A 15 -0.24 -8.85 -6.94
CA VAL A 15 -1.02 -8.17 -7.98
C VAL A 15 -0.18 -7.98 -9.24
N ASN A 16 1.04 -7.46 -9.09
CA ASN A 16 1.95 -7.21 -10.21
C ASN A 16 2.29 -8.50 -10.97
N TYR A 17 2.58 -9.60 -10.26
CA TYR A 17 2.80 -10.90 -10.88
C TYR A 17 1.59 -11.38 -11.70
N ILE A 18 0.38 -11.26 -11.15
CA ILE A 18 -0.86 -11.63 -11.85
C ILE A 18 -1.08 -10.72 -13.06
N THR A 19 -0.86 -9.41 -12.91
CA THR A 19 -0.97 -8.42 -14.00
C THR A 19 -0.03 -8.77 -15.15
N ILE A 20 1.21 -9.16 -14.87
CA ILE A 20 2.17 -9.58 -15.90
C ILE A 20 1.64 -10.80 -16.67
N ILE A 21 1.15 -11.82 -15.98
CA ILE A 21 0.58 -13.02 -16.63
C ILE A 21 -0.61 -12.65 -17.51
N VAL A 22 -1.52 -11.82 -17.00
CA VAL A 22 -2.71 -11.40 -17.73
C VAL A 22 -2.32 -10.61 -18.99
N ILE A 23 -1.39 -9.67 -18.87
CA ILE A 23 -0.89 -8.90 -20.03
C ILE A 23 -0.24 -9.82 -21.04
N CYS A 24 0.66 -10.73 -20.61
CA CYS A 24 1.30 -11.69 -21.51
C CYS A 24 0.28 -12.57 -22.24
N LEU A 25 -0.78 -13.00 -21.55
CA LEU A 25 -1.85 -13.80 -22.15
C LEU A 25 -2.61 -13.01 -23.21
N PHE A 26 -3.04 -11.78 -22.89
CA PHE A 26 -3.72 -10.92 -23.87
C PHE A 26 -2.85 -10.61 -25.08
N MET A 27 -1.58 -10.28 -24.86
CA MET A 27 -0.64 -9.97 -25.94
C MET A 27 -0.40 -11.19 -26.83
N SER A 28 -0.19 -12.38 -26.24
CA SER A 28 -0.06 -13.62 -27.01
C SER A 28 -1.30 -13.89 -27.88
N LEU A 29 -2.50 -13.63 -27.35
CA LEU A 29 -3.75 -13.81 -28.09
C LEU A 29 -3.86 -12.81 -29.26
N THR A 30 -3.47 -11.56 -29.05
CA THR A 30 -3.46 -10.56 -30.13
C THR A 30 -2.46 -10.90 -31.22
N THR A 31 -1.26 -11.37 -30.86
CA THR A 31 -0.24 -11.81 -31.82
C THR A 31 -0.74 -12.99 -32.65
N ILE A 32 -1.36 -14.00 -32.03
CA ILE A 32 -1.97 -15.15 -32.73
C ILE A 32 -3.03 -14.69 -33.74
N SER A 33 -3.87 -13.74 -33.34
CA SER A 33 -4.93 -13.21 -34.20
C SER A 33 -4.37 -12.44 -35.39
N MET A 34 -3.33 -11.63 -35.19
CA MET A 34 -2.70 -10.84 -36.27
C MET A 34 -1.96 -11.74 -37.27
N LEU A 35 -1.38 -12.84 -36.80
CA LEU A 35 -0.66 -13.82 -37.63
C LEU A 35 -1.57 -14.85 -38.33
N ASN A 36 -2.89 -14.64 -38.35
CA ASN A 36 -3.86 -15.59 -38.93
C ASN A 36 -3.69 -17.03 -38.42
N PHE A 37 -3.38 -17.21 -37.13
CA PHE A 37 -3.10 -18.50 -36.48
C PHE A 37 -1.88 -19.27 -37.01
N LYS A 38 -1.01 -18.63 -37.82
CA LYS A 38 0.32 -19.18 -38.16
C LYS A 38 1.32 -18.71 -37.12
N LEU A 39 1.39 -19.46 -36.01
CA LEU A 39 2.30 -19.20 -34.91
C LEU A 39 3.71 -19.70 -35.23
N ASN A 40 4.70 -18.80 -35.19
CA ASN A 40 6.09 -19.20 -35.00
C ASN A 40 6.42 -19.18 -33.51
N VAL A 41 7.24 -20.14 -33.07
CA VAL A 41 7.69 -20.23 -31.67
C VAL A 41 8.50 -18.99 -31.27
N ASP A 42 9.19 -18.38 -32.23
CA ASP A 42 10.00 -17.18 -32.04
C ASP A 42 9.17 -15.96 -31.59
N ASP A 43 7.90 -15.86 -32.04
CA ASP A 43 7.00 -14.75 -31.70
C ASP A 43 6.48 -14.84 -30.26
N LEU A 44 6.48 -16.04 -29.65
CA LEU A 44 6.03 -16.27 -28.27
C LEU A 44 7.16 -16.22 -27.24
N LEU A 45 8.41 -16.28 -27.70
CA LEU A 45 9.62 -16.30 -26.88
C LEU A 45 9.72 -15.14 -25.87
N PRO A 46 9.40 -13.86 -26.21
CA PRO A 46 9.41 -12.78 -25.22
C PRO A 46 8.41 -12.98 -24.08
N PHE A 47 7.22 -13.52 -24.35
CA PHE A 47 6.23 -13.74 -23.29
C PHE A 47 6.64 -14.86 -22.34
N ILE A 48 7.20 -15.95 -22.89
CA ILE A 48 7.70 -17.09 -22.10
C ILE A 48 8.85 -16.65 -21.20
N THR A 49 9.80 -15.88 -21.75
CA THR A 49 10.96 -15.38 -20.98
C THR A 49 10.53 -14.45 -19.85
N ILE A 50 9.59 -13.53 -20.09
CA ILE A 50 9.05 -12.65 -19.04
C ILE A 50 8.36 -13.44 -17.93
N ILE A 51 7.57 -14.46 -18.26
CA ILE A 51 6.89 -15.30 -17.26
C ILE A 51 7.93 -16.02 -16.39
N ILE A 52 8.94 -16.65 -16.99
CA ILE A 52 10.00 -17.36 -16.26
C ILE A 52 10.76 -16.39 -15.34
N VAL A 53 11.19 -15.25 -15.87
CA VAL A 53 11.91 -14.23 -15.09
C VAL A 53 11.04 -13.69 -13.95
N SER A 54 9.75 -13.47 -14.19
CA SER A 54 8.79 -13.00 -13.17
C SER A 54 8.62 -14.02 -12.05
N VAL A 55 8.57 -15.32 -12.36
CA VAL A 55 8.53 -16.38 -11.34
C VAL A 55 9.80 -16.35 -10.49
N ILE A 56 10.98 -16.25 -11.13
CA ILE A 56 12.26 -16.19 -10.41
C ILE A 56 12.32 -14.96 -9.48
N ILE A 57 11.91 -13.79 -9.95
CA ILE A 57 11.89 -12.56 -9.16
C ILE A 57 10.94 -12.69 -7.96
N TYR A 58 9.75 -13.30 -8.16
CA TYR A 58 8.76 -13.48 -7.12
C TYR A 58 9.29 -14.35 -5.96
N PHE A 59 9.94 -15.47 -6.28
CA PHE A 59 10.50 -16.40 -5.29
C PHE A 59 11.86 -15.98 -4.73
N SER A 60 12.55 -15.03 -5.35
CA SER A 60 13.85 -14.56 -4.87
C SER A 60 13.73 -13.81 -3.53
N ASN A 61 14.73 -13.89 -2.66
CA ASN A 61 14.70 -13.27 -1.32
C ASN A 61 15.38 -11.88 -1.31
N VAL A 62 15.01 -11.03 -2.27
CA VAL A 62 15.55 -9.67 -2.43
C VAL A 62 14.68 -8.63 -1.73
N LYS A 63 15.25 -7.45 -1.45
CA LYS A 63 14.50 -6.29 -0.93
C LYS A 63 13.34 -5.92 -1.86
N ASP A 64 12.19 -5.56 -1.28
CA ASP A 64 10.95 -5.34 -2.02
C ASP A 64 11.06 -4.25 -3.11
N ILE A 65 11.79 -3.17 -2.83
CA ILE A 65 12.03 -2.10 -3.82
C ILE A 65 12.83 -2.63 -5.02
N ILE A 66 13.79 -3.52 -4.78
CA ILE A 66 14.62 -4.11 -5.84
C ILE A 66 13.77 -5.07 -6.68
N LYS A 67 12.90 -5.86 -6.04
CA LYS A 67 11.94 -6.73 -6.75
C LYS A 67 11.00 -5.91 -7.63
N ALA A 68 10.49 -4.81 -7.11
CA ALA A 68 9.56 -3.94 -7.82
C ALA A 68 10.17 -3.41 -9.12
N THR A 69 11.40 -2.87 -9.07
CA THR A 69 12.14 -2.43 -10.25
C THR A 69 12.53 -3.59 -11.16
N ALA A 70 12.86 -4.76 -10.61
CA ALA A 70 13.22 -5.92 -11.43
C ALA A 70 12.04 -6.41 -12.29
N PHE A 71 10.81 -6.35 -11.78
CA PHE A 71 9.63 -6.75 -12.56
C PHE A 71 9.37 -5.84 -13.76
N SER A 72 9.41 -4.52 -13.56
CA SER A 72 9.20 -3.56 -14.66
C SER A 72 10.33 -3.60 -15.67
N LEU A 73 11.58 -3.66 -15.20
CA LEU A 73 12.75 -3.81 -16.06
C LEU A 73 12.73 -5.11 -16.87
N ALA A 74 12.31 -6.24 -16.29
CA ALA A 74 12.23 -7.50 -17.02
C ALA A 74 11.35 -7.39 -18.27
N ILE A 75 10.24 -6.66 -18.18
CA ILE A 75 9.34 -6.42 -19.33
C ILE A 75 10.02 -5.55 -20.37
N ILE A 76 10.64 -4.43 -19.95
CA ILE A 76 11.30 -3.49 -20.86
C ILE A 76 12.47 -4.15 -21.59
N LEU A 77 13.34 -4.85 -20.86
CA LEU A 77 14.52 -5.52 -21.43
C LEU A 77 14.16 -6.71 -22.31
N SER A 78 13.13 -7.48 -21.96
CA SER A 78 12.67 -8.59 -22.81
C SER A 78 12.11 -8.09 -24.14
N ASN A 79 11.34 -7.00 -24.11
CA ASN A 79 10.87 -6.35 -25.34
C ASN A 79 12.01 -5.81 -26.18
N PHE A 80 12.95 -5.13 -25.54
CA PHE A 80 14.14 -4.61 -26.21
C PHE A 80 14.95 -5.72 -26.89
N GLY A 81 15.13 -6.86 -26.22
CA GLY A 81 15.81 -8.02 -26.79
C GLY A 81 15.08 -8.62 -27.99
N TYR A 82 13.75 -8.79 -27.87
CA TYR A 82 12.92 -9.23 -28.99
C TYR A 82 13.02 -8.26 -30.17
N LEU A 83 12.91 -6.95 -29.92
CA LEU A 83 12.99 -5.90 -30.92
C LEU A 83 14.39 -5.66 -31.53
N LEU A 84 15.44 -6.23 -30.96
CA LEU A 84 16.78 -6.20 -31.55
C LEU A 84 17.11 -7.45 -32.37
N PHE A 85 16.74 -8.64 -31.90
CA PHE A 85 17.32 -9.90 -32.38
C PHE A 85 16.33 -10.86 -33.06
N ALA A 86 15.02 -10.68 -32.90
CA ALA A 86 14.03 -11.55 -33.52
C ALA A 86 13.78 -11.21 -34.99
N ASN A 87 13.27 -12.17 -35.77
CA ASN A 87 12.81 -11.92 -37.14
C ASN A 87 11.52 -11.10 -37.07
N PHE A 88 11.63 -9.80 -37.34
CA PHE A 88 10.51 -8.87 -37.28
C PHE A 88 9.39 -9.25 -38.23
N ASN A 89 8.19 -9.30 -37.67
CA ASN A 89 6.98 -9.34 -38.45
C ASN A 89 6.30 -7.97 -38.38
N GLU A 90 6.26 -7.25 -39.50
CA GLU A 90 5.76 -5.87 -39.53
C GLU A 90 4.30 -5.75 -39.06
N GLN A 91 3.54 -6.85 -39.15
CA GLN A 91 2.15 -6.95 -38.74
C GLN A 91 1.96 -6.82 -37.20
N THR A 92 3.00 -7.06 -36.39
CA THR A 92 2.91 -7.02 -34.91
C THR A 92 3.57 -5.78 -34.29
N THR A 93 4.23 -4.94 -35.10
CA THR A 93 4.98 -3.75 -34.65
C THR A 93 4.20 -2.87 -33.66
N ALA A 94 2.90 -2.67 -33.92
CA ALA A 94 2.04 -1.85 -33.06
C ALA A 94 1.75 -2.50 -31.69
N SER A 95 1.52 -3.82 -31.63
CA SER A 95 1.33 -4.51 -30.35
C SER A 95 2.63 -4.55 -29.56
N ASP A 96 3.75 -4.77 -30.23
CA ASP A 96 5.05 -4.95 -29.60
C ASP A 96 5.54 -3.62 -28.98
N THR A 97 5.24 -2.50 -29.64
CA THR A 97 5.53 -1.16 -29.11
C THR A 97 4.69 -0.80 -27.89
N LEU A 98 3.42 -1.22 -27.84
CA LEU A 98 2.55 -1.02 -26.66
C LEU A 98 3.04 -1.80 -25.44
N PHE A 99 3.80 -2.87 -25.64
CA PHE A 99 4.30 -3.71 -24.55
C PHE A 99 5.37 -2.98 -23.69
N PHE A 100 6.05 -1.96 -24.22
CA PHE A 100 6.86 -1.05 -23.41
C PHE A 100 6.03 -0.26 -22.38
N GLY A 101 4.82 0.16 -22.77
CA GLY A 101 3.90 0.84 -21.88
C GLY A 101 3.48 -0.04 -20.68
N ALA A 102 3.34 -1.35 -20.90
CA ALA A 102 3.05 -2.30 -19.83
C ALA A 102 4.17 -2.35 -18.77
N GLY A 103 5.44 -2.22 -19.17
CA GLY A 103 6.58 -2.13 -18.26
C GLY A 103 6.50 -0.92 -17.32
N ILE A 104 6.20 0.26 -17.88
CA ILE A 104 6.02 1.51 -17.13
C ILE A 104 4.81 1.42 -16.19
N ILE A 105 3.70 0.83 -16.63
CA ILE A 105 2.51 0.64 -15.78
C ILE A 105 2.82 -0.30 -14.61
N CYS A 106 3.57 -1.39 -14.84
CA CYS A 106 4.00 -2.30 -13.78
C CYS A 106 4.91 -1.59 -12.75
N GLY A 107 5.79 -0.69 -13.21
CA GLY A 107 6.57 0.17 -12.31
C GLY A 107 5.69 1.14 -11.52
N ALA A 108 4.68 1.73 -12.17
CA ALA A 108 3.75 2.69 -11.57
C ALA A 108 2.85 2.08 -10.49
N LEU A 109 2.52 0.78 -10.56
CA LEU A 109 1.71 0.07 -9.56
C LEU A 109 2.31 0.12 -8.14
N TYR A 110 3.62 0.28 -8.03
CA TYR A 110 4.30 0.39 -6.74
C TYR A 110 4.18 1.79 -6.11
N PHE A 111 3.57 2.75 -6.81
CA PHE A 111 3.41 4.13 -6.37
C PHE A 111 4.72 4.74 -5.84
N ASN A 112 5.85 4.42 -6.47
CA ASN A 112 7.16 4.89 -6.08
C ASN A 112 7.80 5.63 -7.24
N LYS A 113 7.88 6.96 -7.13
CA LYS A 113 8.41 7.82 -8.18
C LYS A 113 9.87 7.52 -8.56
N LYS A 114 10.68 6.98 -7.63
CA LYS A 114 12.08 6.63 -7.91
C LYS A 114 12.18 5.44 -8.86
N ILE A 115 11.28 4.46 -8.72
CA ILE A 115 11.23 3.29 -9.59
C ILE A 115 10.87 3.75 -11.01
N LEU A 116 9.82 4.57 -11.12
CA LEU A 116 9.36 5.07 -12.42
C LEU A 116 10.43 5.89 -13.16
N VAL A 117 11.23 6.70 -12.45
CA VAL A 117 12.34 7.47 -13.05
C VAL A 117 13.42 6.55 -13.60
N VAL A 118 13.77 5.46 -12.87
CA VAL A 118 14.74 4.48 -13.35
C VAL A 118 14.20 3.75 -14.59
N ASP A 119 12.95 3.32 -14.55
CA ASP A 119 12.32 2.59 -15.67
C ASP A 119 12.20 3.47 -16.91
N ALA A 120 11.82 4.75 -16.74
CA ALA A 120 11.76 5.73 -17.83
C ALA A 120 13.13 5.95 -18.47
N PHE A 121 14.17 6.14 -17.65
CA PHE A 121 15.53 6.34 -18.15
C PHE A 121 16.05 5.13 -18.92
N VAL A 122 15.80 3.92 -18.43
CA VAL A 122 16.18 2.69 -19.15
C VAL A 122 15.38 2.55 -20.45
N LEU A 123 14.08 2.85 -20.43
CA LEU A 123 13.24 2.81 -21.62
C LEU A 123 13.71 3.77 -22.71
N ASP A 124 14.05 5.01 -22.34
CA ASP A 124 14.57 6.01 -23.28
C ASP A 124 15.88 5.54 -23.95
N ILE A 125 16.79 4.96 -23.16
CA ILE A 125 18.03 4.37 -23.68
C ILE A 125 17.72 3.22 -24.64
N CYS A 126 16.83 2.31 -24.26
CA CYS A 126 16.44 1.17 -25.10
C CYS A 126 15.86 1.64 -26.45
N ILE A 127 14.98 2.64 -26.44
CA ILE A 127 14.38 3.18 -27.66
C ILE A 127 15.42 3.87 -28.54
N LEU A 128 16.34 4.63 -27.93
CA LEU A 128 17.41 5.30 -28.66
C LEU A 128 18.35 4.29 -29.33
N ILE A 129 18.72 3.21 -28.63
CA ILE A 129 19.53 2.13 -29.22
C ILE A 129 18.76 1.43 -30.34
N LEU A 130 17.49 1.09 -30.13
CA LEU A 130 16.66 0.46 -31.16
C LEU A 130 16.54 1.33 -32.40
N PHE A 131 16.40 2.64 -32.25
CA PHE A 131 16.37 3.56 -33.40
C PHE A 131 17.65 3.52 -34.22
N LEU A 132 18.82 3.44 -33.57
CA LEU A 132 20.11 3.45 -34.23
C LEU A 132 20.43 2.12 -34.91
N VAL A 133 19.97 1.00 -34.36
CA VAL A 133 20.28 -0.35 -34.84
C VAL A 133 19.21 -0.86 -35.81
N ASN A 134 17.94 -0.72 -35.46
CA ASN A 134 16.81 -1.26 -36.22
C ASN A 134 15.55 -0.36 -36.10
N PRO A 135 15.52 0.80 -36.78
CA PRO A 135 14.43 1.77 -36.67
C PRO A 135 13.09 1.23 -37.18
N THR A 136 13.12 0.28 -38.11
CA THR A 136 11.94 -0.40 -38.67
C THR A 136 11.17 -1.21 -37.63
N SER A 137 11.83 -1.72 -36.59
CA SER A 137 11.18 -2.51 -35.53
C SER A 137 10.28 -1.70 -34.60
N ILE A 138 10.40 -0.38 -34.57
CA ILE A 138 9.54 0.50 -33.75
C ILE A 138 8.58 1.29 -34.65
N LEU A 139 9.06 1.78 -35.80
CA LEU A 139 8.31 2.71 -36.65
C LEU A 139 7.70 2.08 -37.91
N GLY A 140 8.03 0.82 -38.20
CA GLY A 140 7.67 0.15 -39.45
C GLY A 140 8.39 0.72 -40.68
N GLU A 141 7.86 0.41 -41.87
CA GLU A 141 8.47 0.77 -43.17
C GLU A 141 8.59 2.29 -43.40
N TYR A 142 7.76 3.12 -42.74
CA TYR A 142 7.75 4.58 -42.88
C TYR A 142 8.58 5.29 -41.80
N TYR A 143 9.70 4.69 -41.38
CA TYR A 143 10.55 5.30 -40.37
C TYR A 143 11.14 6.62 -40.89
N SER A 144 11.05 7.66 -40.07
CA SER A 144 11.70 8.94 -40.31
C SER A 144 12.13 9.54 -38.99
N TYR A 145 13.15 10.40 -39.02
CA TYR A 145 13.57 11.14 -37.81
C TYR A 145 12.42 11.93 -37.19
N SER A 146 11.54 12.51 -38.02
CA SER A 146 10.36 13.24 -37.55
C SER A 146 9.37 12.31 -36.82
N ASN A 147 9.13 11.11 -37.35
CA ASN A 147 8.22 10.15 -36.74
C ASN A 147 8.79 9.62 -35.41
N MET A 148 10.12 9.42 -35.33
CA MET A 148 10.76 8.96 -34.10
C MET A 148 10.70 10.04 -33.02
N LEU A 149 10.97 11.29 -33.39
CA LEU A 149 10.87 12.41 -32.46
C LEU A 149 9.42 12.56 -31.92
N ASN A 150 8.42 12.45 -32.80
CA ASN A 150 7.01 12.45 -32.38
C ASN A 150 6.69 11.30 -31.41
N PHE A 151 7.12 10.07 -31.74
CA PHE A 151 6.93 8.91 -30.86
C PHE A 151 7.58 9.12 -29.49
N PHE A 152 8.83 9.58 -29.46
CA PHE A 152 9.57 9.83 -28.24
C PHE A 152 8.93 10.92 -27.37
N VAL A 153 8.43 11.99 -27.98
CA VAL A 153 7.71 13.08 -27.28
C VAL A 153 6.40 12.57 -26.68
N ILE A 154 5.60 11.80 -27.44
CA ILE A 154 4.34 11.25 -26.96
C ILE A 154 4.57 10.28 -25.80
N LEU A 155 5.55 9.37 -25.94
CA LEU A 155 5.88 8.41 -24.90
C LEU A 155 6.32 9.12 -23.62
N ASN A 156 7.22 10.10 -23.72
CA ASN A 156 7.67 10.86 -22.56
C ASN A 156 6.55 11.70 -21.93
N ALA A 157 5.64 12.26 -22.73
CA ALA A 157 4.46 12.94 -22.21
C ALA A 157 3.56 12.00 -21.39
N ILE A 158 3.35 10.76 -21.86
CA ILE A 158 2.59 9.73 -21.12
C ILE A 158 3.32 9.38 -19.81
N ILE A 159 4.63 9.17 -19.85
CA ILE A 159 5.44 8.86 -18.65
C ILE A 159 5.36 9.99 -17.63
N ILE A 160 5.40 11.26 -18.07
CA ILE A 160 5.25 12.42 -17.19
C ILE A 160 3.88 12.42 -16.50
N ILE A 161 2.80 12.13 -17.23
CA ILE A 161 1.45 12.04 -16.65
C ILE A 161 1.40 10.92 -15.59
N ILE A 162 1.93 9.74 -15.92
CA ILE A 162 2.00 8.61 -14.99
C ILE A 162 2.84 8.98 -13.76
N TYR A 163 3.94 9.72 -13.94
CA TYR A 163 4.77 10.19 -12.84
C TYR A 163 4.00 11.06 -11.85
N TYR A 164 3.19 12.00 -12.33
CA TYR A 164 2.36 12.82 -11.44
C TYR A 164 1.32 11.98 -10.70
N ILE A 165 0.66 11.04 -11.38
CA ILE A 165 -0.31 10.12 -10.73
C ILE A 165 0.39 9.28 -9.66
N THR A 166 1.55 8.72 -9.98
CA THR A 166 2.39 7.94 -9.07
C THR A 166 2.84 8.78 -7.86
N ALA A 167 3.27 10.02 -8.07
CA ALA A 167 3.70 10.91 -7.00
C ALA A 167 2.54 11.31 -6.07
N LEU A 168 1.35 11.54 -6.62
CA LEU A 168 0.13 11.79 -5.84
C LEU A 168 -0.25 10.55 -5.02
N GLY A 169 -0.23 9.37 -5.62
CA GLY A 169 -0.48 8.11 -4.91
C GLY A 169 0.52 7.85 -3.80
N GLU A 170 1.83 8.06 -4.05
CA GLU A 170 2.89 7.94 -3.04
C GLU A 170 2.59 8.82 -1.81
N ASN A 171 2.17 10.06 -2.04
CA ASN A 171 1.86 11.00 -0.97
C ASN A 171 0.62 10.57 -0.17
N LEU A 172 -0.44 10.12 -0.85
CA LEU A 172 -1.64 9.60 -0.19
C LEU A 172 -1.31 8.40 0.68
N ILE A 173 -0.52 7.44 0.19
CA ILE A 173 -0.09 6.26 0.95
C ILE A 173 0.70 6.68 2.19
N LYS A 174 1.62 7.65 2.07
CA LYS A 174 2.37 8.18 3.22
C LYS A 174 1.47 8.83 4.26
N ILE A 175 0.47 9.59 3.83
CA ILE A 175 -0.49 10.23 4.75
C ILE A 175 -1.30 9.17 5.50
N VAL A 176 -1.83 8.16 4.80
CA VAL A 176 -2.60 7.07 5.40
C VAL A 176 -1.73 6.23 6.36
N ASN A 177 -0.51 5.87 5.99
CA ASN A 177 0.39 5.12 6.86
C ASN A 177 0.83 5.90 8.10
N LYS A 178 1.06 7.22 7.97
CA LYS A 178 1.34 8.08 9.13
C LYS A 178 0.13 8.17 10.07
N LYS A 179 -1.08 8.15 9.51
CA LYS A 179 -2.33 8.18 10.26
C LYS A 179 -2.57 6.87 11.00
N SER A 180 -2.40 5.73 10.34
CA SER A 180 -2.57 4.41 10.98
C SER A 180 -1.59 4.20 12.13
N LEU A 181 -0.34 4.65 11.99
CA LEU A 181 0.65 4.65 13.07
C LEU A 181 0.22 5.53 14.26
N LYS A 182 -0.29 6.73 14.00
CA LYS A 182 -0.80 7.61 15.07
C LYS A 182 -1.99 7.00 15.79
N ASN A 183 -2.95 6.44 15.05
CA ASN A 183 -4.11 5.76 15.63
C ASN A 183 -3.67 4.60 16.52
N LYS A 184 -2.71 3.78 16.07
CA LYS A 184 -2.18 2.67 16.86
C LYS A 184 -1.61 3.13 18.20
N VAL A 185 -0.79 4.19 18.18
CA VAL A 185 -0.21 4.76 19.42
C VAL A 185 -1.30 5.28 20.36
N ILE A 186 -2.38 5.87 19.82
CA ILE A 186 -3.50 6.35 20.64
C ILE A 186 -4.23 5.16 21.28
N VAL A 187 -4.53 4.10 20.51
CA VAL A 187 -5.17 2.88 21.02
C VAL A 187 -4.31 2.20 22.09
N ASP A 188 -3.01 2.05 21.85
CA ASP A 188 -2.07 1.47 22.81
C ASP A 188 -2.05 2.26 24.14
N ASN A 189 -2.13 3.60 24.06
CA ASN A 189 -2.23 4.46 25.25
C ASN A 189 -3.56 4.28 25.99
N LEU A 190 -4.69 4.12 25.27
CA LEU A 190 -5.99 3.85 25.89
C LEU A 190 -5.98 2.51 26.63
N ASP A 191 -5.35 1.48 26.06
CA ASP A 191 -5.20 0.17 26.69
C ASP A 191 -4.38 0.26 27.98
N MET A 192 -3.28 1.02 27.97
CA MET A 192 -2.46 1.23 29.16
C MET A 192 -3.24 1.96 30.28
N ILE A 193 -4.09 2.92 29.91
CA ILE A 193 -4.92 3.66 30.85
C ILE A 193 -6.03 2.76 31.42
N MET A 194 -6.70 1.94 30.61
CA MET A 194 -7.69 0.96 31.09
C MET A 194 -7.06 -0.02 32.09
N LEU A 195 -5.84 -0.50 31.81
CA LEU A 195 -5.10 -1.35 32.75
C LEU A 195 -4.83 -0.65 34.08
N ASN A 196 -4.38 0.61 34.05
CA ASN A 196 -4.14 1.37 35.28
C ASN A 196 -5.42 1.63 36.08
N ILE A 197 -6.53 1.92 35.40
CA ILE A 197 -7.84 2.11 36.05
C ILE A 197 -8.30 0.82 36.73
N ASN A 198 -8.19 -0.33 36.06
CA ASN A 198 -8.56 -1.62 36.64
C ASN A 198 -7.71 -1.98 37.86
N ASN A 199 -6.40 -1.70 37.81
CA ASN A 199 -5.52 -1.92 38.97
C ASN A 199 -5.90 -1.03 40.16
N LEU A 200 -6.14 0.27 39.92
CA LEU A 200 -6.60 1.19 40.96
C LEU A 200 -7.95 0.77 41.56
N MET A 201 -8.85 0.23 40.74
CA MET A 201 -10.15 -0.27 41.18
C MET A 201 -10.00 -1.51 42.07
N ASN A 202 -9.14 -2.46 41.69
CA ASN A 202 -8.82 -3.64 42.49
C ASN A 202 -8.18 -3.26 43.83
N ASP A 203 -7.26 -2.28 43.84
CA ASP A 203 -6.65 -1.77 45.06
C ASP A 203 -7.69 -1.09 45.96
N LEU A 204 -8.62 -0.32 45.39
CA LEU A 204 -9.71 0.32 46.12
C LEU A 204 -10.64 -0.71 46.77
N GLU A 205 -11.01 -1.75 46.05
CA GLU A 205 -11.86 -2.84 46.51
C GLU A 205 -11.19 -3.65 47.62
N SER A 206 -9.91 -4.02 47.44
CA SER A 206 -9.12 -4.71 48.48
C SER A 206 -8.96 -3.88 49.74
N ASN A 207 -8.71 -2.57 49.62
CA ASN A 207 -8.64 -1.67 50.77
C ASN A 207 -9.99 -1.55 51.49
N MET A 208 -11.10 -1.62 50.75
CA MET A 208 -12.45 -1.61 51.32
C MET A 208 -12.81 -2.91 52.04
N GLU A 209 -12.43 -4.07 51.50
CA GLU A 209 -12.59 -5.36 52.18
C GLU A 209 -11.82 -5.36 53.51
N THR A 210 -10.55 -4.96 53.48
CA THR A 210 -9.68 -4.89 54.66
C THR A 210 -10.22 -3.94 55.72
N PHE A 211 -10.67 -2.75 55.32
CA PHE A 211 -11.26 -1.75 56.23
C PHE A 211 -12.56 -2.24 56.86
N SER A 212 -13.35 -3.03 56.13
CA SER A 212 -14.58 -3.60 56.68
C SER A 212 -14.38 -4.78 57.61
N GLY A 213 -13.26 -5.48 57.52
CA GLY A 213 -12.86 -6.51 58.48
C GLY A 213 -12.40 -5.96 59.83
N ASP A 214 -11.91 -4.70 59.86
CA ASP A 214 -11.39 -4.03 61.07
C ASP A 214 -12.44 -3.17 61.82
N SER A 215 -13.67 -3.05 61.28
CA SER A 215 -14.67 -2.02 61.69
C SER A 215 -15.89 -2.57 62.46
N ASP A 216 -15.75 -3.65 63.22
CA ASP A 216 -16.83 -4.20 64.08
C ASP A 216 -17.36 -3.22 65.17
N GLY A 217 -16.84 -1.99 65.27
CA GLY A 217 -17.17 -1.00 66.30
C GLY A 217 -17.82 0.32 65.85
N ASP A 218 -17.92 0.66 64.56
CA ASP A 218 -18.49 1.96 64.10
C ASP A 218 -19.32 1.83 62.81
N ASN A 219 -20.57 1.38 62.95
CA ASN A 219 -21.46 0.97 61.85
C ASN A 219 -21.99 2.13 60.97
N GLY A 220 -21.92 3.38 61.42
CA GLY A 220 -22.47 4.52 60.68
C GLY A 220 -21.49 5.14 59.68
N SER A 221 -20.23 5.32 60.09
CA SER A 221 -19.19 5.93 59.26
C SER A 221 -18.66 4.98 58.18
N SER A 222 -18.60 3.68 58.49
CA SER A 222 -18.21 2.61 57.56
C SER A 222 -19.22 2.41 56.43
N LYS A 223 -20.53 2.50 56.71
CA LYS A 223 -21.59 2.37 55.70
C LYS A 223 -21.57 3.52 54.68
N ASN A 224 -21.46 4.77 55.13
CA ASN A 224 -21.39 5.93 54.24
C ASN A 224 -20.13 5.90 53.35
N LYS A 225 -19.00 5.42 53.87
CA LYS A 225 -17.77 5.25 53.07
C LYS A 225 -17.91 4.13 52.04
N ARG A 226 -18.53 2.99 52.41
CA ARG A 226 -18.82 1.90 51.47
C ARG A 226 -19.71 2.38 50.31
N GLU A 227 -20.79 3.10 50.61
CA GLU A 227 -21.67 3.68 49.58
C GLU A 227 -20.92 4.67 48.68
N SER A 228 -20.00 5.46 49.22
CA SER A 228 -19.15 6.38 48.44
C SER A 228 -18.16 5.66 47.52
N VAL A 229 -17.60 4.52 47.96
CA VAL A 229 -16.71 3.71 47.15
C VAL A 229 -17.48 2.97 46.06
N ASP A 230 -18.67 2.44 46.36
CA ASP A 230 -19.55 1.83 45.35
C ASP A 230 -19.95 2.84 44.26
N GLN A 231 -20.30 4.07 44.66
CA GLN A 231 -20.58 5.16 43.72
C GLN A 231 -19.35 5.53 42.88
N THR A 232 -18.16 5.54 43.49
CA THR A 232 -16.89 5.77 42.77
C THR A 232 -16.62 4.65 41.77
N ASN A 233 -16.86 3.39 42.16
CA ASN A 233 -16.67 2.23 41.31
C ASN A 233 -17.60 2.26 40.09
N ILE A 234 -18.88 2.59 40.30
CA ILE A 234 -19.86 2.79 39.21
C ILE A 234 -19.41 3.91 38.26
N GLY A 235 -18.95 5.05 38.79
CA GLY A 235 -18.45 6.16 37.96
C GLY A 235 -17.21 5.80 37.14
N VAL A 236 -16.28 5.04 37.73
CA VAL A 236 -15.08 4.54 37.04
C VAL A 236 -15.45 3.51 35.97
N GLN A 237 -16.36 2.57 36.24
CA GLN A 237 -16.89 1.62 35.27
C GLN A 237 -17.52 2.35 34.05
N GLU A 238 -18.24 3.46 34.28
CA GLU A 238 -18.79 4.26 33.19
C GLU A 238 -17.70 4.96 32.36
N ILE A 239 -16.61 5.42 33.00
CA ILE A 239 -15.45 5.97 32.30
C ILE A 239 -14.76 4.90 31.45
N VAL A 240 -14.56 3.70 32.01
CA VAL A 240 -13.99 2.55 31.30
C VAL A 240 -14.84 2.21 30.07
N LYS A 241 -16.17 2.21 30.22
CA LYS A 241 -17.09 2.01 29.10
C LYS A 241 -16.94 3.08 28.02
N ARG A 242 -16.92 4.37 28.39
CA ARG A 242 -16.71 5.47 27.42
C ARG A 242 -15.37 5.38 26.72
N ILE A 243 -14.31 4.98 27.43
CA ILE A 243 -12.99 4.75 26.84
C ILE A 243 -13.03 3.59 25.84
N SER A 244 -13.74 2.51 26.17
CA SER A 244 -13.95 1.38 25.26
C SER A 244 -14.77 1.77 24.03
N ASP A 245 -15.79 2.61 24.19
CA ASP A 245 -16.60 3.13 23.08
C ASP A 245 -15.73 4.00 22.15
N ILE A 246 -14.94 4.93 22.71
CA ILE A 246 -13.97 5.75 21.96
C ILE A 246 -12.92 4.89 21.24
N LYS A 247 -12.41 3.84 21.89
CA LYS A 247 -11.48 2.89 21.26
C LYS A 247 -12.11 2.23 20.04
N THR A 248 -13.32 1.69 20.21
CA THR A 248 -14.06 1.02 19.13
C THR A 248 -14.34 1.99 17.98
N GLU A 249 -14.63 3.24 18.29
CA GLU A 249 -14.87 4.29 17.30
C GLU A 249 -13.59 4.76 16.60
N ILE A 250 -12.44 4.82 17.28
CA ILE A 250 -11.13 5.12 16.64
C ILE A 250 -10.67 3.97 15.75
N GLU A 251 -10.92 2.73 16.16
CA GLU A 251 -10.67 1.53 15.36
C GLU A 251 -11.62 1.42 14.16
N GLY A 252 -12.85 1.94 14.29
CA GLY A 252 -13.88 1.97 13.24
C GLY A 252 -13.81 3.16 12.29
N SER A 253 -13.45 4.35 12.78
CA SER A 253 -13.37 5.60 12.00
C SER A 253 -12.03 5.67 11.28
N GLY A 254 -12.03 5.04 10.11
CA GLY A 254 -10.86 4.92 9.28
C GLY A 254 -10.31 6.22 8.71
N ASN A 255 -10.93 7.42 8.82
CA ASN A 255 -10.40 8.57 8.06
C ASN A 255 -10.63 10.07 8.39
N THR A 256 -11.00 10.53 9.59
CA THR A 256 -11.19 11.99 9.85
C THR A 256 -10.31 12.54 10.99
N ILE A 257 -9.42 13.51 10.66
CA ILE A 257 -8.52 14.17 11.64
C ILE A 257 -9.31 15.00 12.65
N GLU A 258 -10.39 15.64 12.22
CA GLU A 258 -11.22 16.49 13.08
C GLU A 258 -11.90 15.70 14.20
N GLU A 259 -12.55 14.59 13.88
CA GLU A 259 -13.19 13.71 14.88
C GLU A 259 -12.18 13.19 15.90
N GLN A 260 -11.03 12.68 15.46
CA GLN A 260 -10.01 12.17 16.38
C GLN A 260 -9.46 13.25 17.32
N THR A 261 -9.27 14.49 16.85
CA THR A 261 -8.85 15.60 17.72
C THR A 261 -9.94 16.03 18.70
N LEU A 262 -11.20 15.87 18.32
CA LEU A 262 -12.36 16.18 19.15
C LEU A 262 -12.49 15.15 20.27
N TYR A 263 -12.40 13.86 19.94
CA TYR A 263 -12.38 12.77 20.93
C TYR A 263 -11.18 12.87 21.88
N THR A 264 -10.00 13.24 21.38
CA THR A 264 -8.81 13.46 22.23
C THR A 264 -9.01 14.63 23.21
N LYS A 265 -9.70 15.70 22.78
CA LYS A 265 -10.04 16.83 23.66
C LYS A 265 -11.07 16.44 24.71
N GLU A 266 -12.13 15.74 24.30
CA GLU A 266 -13.19 15.29 25.20
C GLU A 266 -12.66 14.28 26.25
N PHE A 267 -11.76 13.41 25.81
CA PHE A 267 -11.03 12.48 26.65
C PHE A 267 -10.12 13.17 27.67
N ASN A 268 -9.28 14.13 27.23
CA ASN A 268 -8.46 14.93 28.15
C ASN A 268 -9.29 15.72 29.16
N GLY A 269 -10.47 16.20 28.75
CA GLY A 269 -11.44 16.84 29.64
C GLY A 269 -11.95 15.88 30.71
N THR A 270 -12.22 14.63 30.34
CA THR A 270 -12.70 13.58 31.24
C THR A 270 -11.61 13.16 32.24
N ILE A 271 -10.38 12.93 31.80
CA ILE A 271 -9.23 12.64 32.70
C ILE A 271 -9.01 13.75 33.72
N ASN A 272 -9.08 15.01 33.29
CA ASN A 272 -8.89 16.14 34.19
C ASN A 272 -10.00 16.26 35.25
N LYS A 273 -11.22 15.77 34.97
CA LYS A 273 -12.29 15.70 35.97
C LYS A 273 -12.02 14.60 37.00
N VAL A 274 -11.57 13.43 36.56
CA VAL A 274 -11.23 12.29 37.45
C VAL A 274 -10.09 12.66 38.41
N ARG A 275 -9.03 13.33 37.91
CA ARG A 275 -7.91 13.78 38.74
C ARG A 275 -8.27 14.85 39.77
N LYS A 276 -9.42 15.51 39.63
CA LYS A 276 -9.92 16.50 40.61
C LYS A 276 -10.82 15.88 41.69
N LEU A 277 -11.23 14.62 41.50
CA LEU A 277 -12.09 13.88 42.43
C LEU A 277 -11.29 12.95 43.36
N THR A 278 -9.99 12.81 43.11
CA THR A 278 -8.98 12.18 43.99
C THR A 278 -8.21 13.29 44.71
#